data_AF-A0A1U7W3A3-F1
#
_entry.id   AF-A0A1U7W3A3-F1
#
_cell.length_a   1.000
_cell.length_b   1.000
_cell.length_c   1.000
_cell.angle_alpha   90.00
_cell.angle_beta   90.00
_cell.angle_gamma   90.00
#
_symmetry.space_group_name_H-M   'P 1'
#
loop_
_entity.id
_entity.type
_entity.pdbx_description
1 polymer ?
#
loop_
_entity_poly.entity_id
_entity_poly.type
_entity_poly.pdbx_seq_one_letter_code
_entity_poly.pdbx_strand_id
1 'polypeptide(L)'
;MDRHVGPHFQIPAGSILVFSMISTALFLTLFDKFLFPLWKKLTAKSLTPLQRIGVGHVLSALVMGVSALVESKRLKVAKSNNLDQGSNIVPMSVLWLVPQLALVGISEAFHFPGQVAFYYQEFLTTLKNMATAMISVIVGVAFYLTTALIGVVRRTTNWLPGNINKGRLDNVYWVLVVGGVLNFGYYVTCAWLYKYQNLEGAEHSDSPSDE
;
A
#
# COMPACT_ATOMS: atom_id res chain seq x y z
N MET A 1 11.31 -5.21 19.61
CA MET A 1 12.38 -5.48 18.64
C MET A 1 13.57 -4.63 19.02
N ASP A 2 14.77 -5.17 18.87
CA ASP A 2 16.00 -4.44 19.12
C ASP A 2 16.24 -3.45 17.98
N ARG A 3 16.41 -2.18 18.37
CA ARG A 3 16.58 -1.05 17.46
C ARG A 3 18.04 -0.66 17.27
N HIS A 4 18.97 -1.40 17.90
CA HIS A 4 20.39 -1.21 17.68
C HIS A 4 20.83 -1.81 16.36
N VAL A 5 21.62 -1.05 15.61
CA VAL A 5 22.36 -1.49 14.44
C VAL A 5 23.83 -1.31 14.78
N GLY A 6 24.47 -2.41 15.19
CA GLY A 6 25.81 -2.37 15.76
C GLY A 6 25.85 -1.82 17.19
N PRO A 7 27.05 -1.57 17.74
CA PRO A 7 27.24 -1.25 19.15
C PRO A 7 26.87 0.19 19.56
N HIS A 8 26.72 1.12 18.61
CA HIS A 8 26.60 2.56 18.92
C HIS A 8 25.39 3.27 18.29
N PHE A 9 24.66 2.63 17.38
CA PHE A 9 23.58 3.29 16.65
C PHE A 9 22.23 2.67 16.97
N GLN A 10 21.31 3.49 17.48
CA GLN A 10 19.93 3.08 17.75
C GLN A 10 18.99 3.84 16.82
N ILE A 11 18.27 3.12 15.97
CA ILE A 11 17.30 3.72 15.03
C ILE A 11 16.11 4.27 15.82
N PRO A 12 15.74 5.56 15.72
CA PRO A 12 14.49 6.13 16.27
C PRO A 12 13.23 5.38 15.77
N ALA A 13 12.25 5.11 16.63
CA ALA A 13 11.03 4.39 16.19
C ALA A 13 10.26 5.20 15.15
N GLY A 14 10.25 6.52 15.29
CA GLY A 14 9.61 7.42 14.32
C GLY A 14 10.31 7.46 12.96
N SER A 15 11.60 7.13 12.87
CA SER A 15 12.34 7.18 11.60
C SER A 15 12.20 5.90 10.77
N ILE A 16 11.53 4.87 11.28
CA ILE A 16 11.34 3.60 10.55
C ILE A 16 10.55 3.82 9.25
N LEU A 17 9.61 4.77 9.22
CA LEU A 17 8.83 5.09 8.01
C LEU A 17 9.68 5.66 6.87
N VAL A 18 10.87 6.20 7.15
CA VAL A 18 11.79 6.74 6.13
C VAL A 18 12.21 5.65 5.14
N PHE A 19 12.32 4.39 5.58
CA PHE A 19 12.62 3.28 4.67
C PHE A 19 11.56 3.10 3.58
N SER A 20 10.28 3.33 3.92
CA SER A 20 9.20 3.30 2.94
C SER A 20 9.36 4.43 1.93
N MET A 21 9.60 5.66 2.40
CA MET A 21 9.79 6.83 1.52
C MET A 21 10.98 6.67 0.57
N ILE A 22 12.12 6.18 1.08
CA ILE A 22 13.29 5.87 0.25
C ILE A 22 12.95 4.80 -0.78
N SER A 23 12.27 3.72 -0.38
CA SER A 23 11.84 2.66 -1.29
C SER A 23 10.93 3.20 -2.39
N THR A 24 9.94 4.02 -2.05
CA THR A 24 9.04 4.67 -3.02
C THR A 24 9.83 5.50 -4.03
N ALA A 25 10.76 6.34 -3.56
CA ALA A 25 11.57 7.20 -4.43
C ALA A 25 12.50 6.37 -5.35
N LEU A 26 13.19 5.37 -4.80
CA LEU A 26 14.06 4.48 -5.57
C LEU A 26 13.26 3.69 -6.62
N PHE A 27 12.10 3.17 -6.22
CA PHE A 27 11.26 2.41 -7.13
C PHE A 27 10.67 3.28 -8.23
N LEU A 28 10.20 4.49 -7.92
CA LEU A 28 9.66 5.41 -8.92
C LEU A 28 10.74 5.83 -9.92
N THR A 29 11.94 6.17 -9.44
CA THR A 29 13.06 6.51 -10.33
C THR A 29 13.49 5.33 -11.20
N LEU A 30 13.49 4.10 -10.66
CA LEU A 30 13.75 2.88 -11.42
C LEU A 30 12.63 2.61 -12.44
N PHE A 31 11.38 2.83 -12.04
CA PHE A 31 10.22 2.59 -12.88
C PHE A 31 10.22 3.52 -14.09
N ASP A 32 10.42 4.83 -13.87
CA ASP A 32 10.40 5.82 -14.94
C ASP A 32 11.60 5.68 -15.89
N LYS A 33 12.80 5.41 -15.35
CA LYS A 33 14.03 5.31 -16.18
C LYS A 33 14.21 3.98 -16.88
N PHE A 34 13.75 2.88 -16.30
CA PHE A 34 14.07 1.53 -16.80
C PHE A 34 12.82 0.72 -17.15
N LEU A 35 11.88 0.55 -16.22
CA LEU A 35 10.73 -0.34 -16.47
C LEU A 35 9.78 0.24 -17.52
N PHE A 36 9.47 1.53 -17.46
CA PHE A 36 8.56 2.18 -18.39
C PHE A 36 9.05 2.12 -19.86
N PRO A 37 10.30 2.51 -20.19
CA PRO A 37 10.79 2.40 -21.56
C PRO A 37 10.91 0.93 -22.01
N LEU A 38 11.31 0.02 -21.12
CA LEU A 38 11.38 -1.42 -21.44
C LEU A 38 10.00 -2.00 -21.74
N TRP A 39 8.99 -1.64 -20.93
CA TRP A 39 7.61 -2.09 -21.11
C TRP A 39 7.03 -1.57 -22.42
N LYS A 40 7.29 -0.29 -22.75
CA LYS A 40 6.89 0.31 -24.01
C LYS A 40 7.56 -0.37 -25.20
N LYS A 41 8.84 -0.75 -25.07
CA LYS A 41 9.58 -1.50 -26.10
C LYS A 41 9.05 -2.92 -26.30
N LEU A 42 8.63 -3.58 -25.21
CA LEU A 42 8.17 -4.98 -25.25
C LEU A 42 6.72 -5.12 -25.69
N THR A 43 5.83 -4.27 -25.17
CA THR A 43 4.37 -4.43 -25.32
C THR A 43 3.79 -3.47 -26.37
N ALA A 44 4.56 -2.49 -26.85
CA ALA A 44 4.13 -1.37 -27.70
C ALA A 44 2.94 -0.55 -27.18
N LYS A 45 2.37 -0.91 -26.02
CA LYS A 45 1.25 -0.25 -25.33
C LYS A 45 1.71 0.31 -23.99
N SER A 46 1.17 1.46 -23.65
CA SER A 46 1.34 2.07 -22.32
C SER A 46 0.53 1.29 -21.28
N LEU A 47 1.12 1.11 -20.10
CA LEU A 47 0.43 0.49 -18.97
C LEU A 47 -0.77 1.36 -18.57
N THR A 48 -1.99 0.81 -18.59
CA THR A 48 -3.20 1.58 -18.27
C THR A 48 -3.20 2.02 -16.80
N PRO A 49 -3.79 3.18 -16.46
CA PRO A 49 -3.90 3.61 -15.07
C PRO A 49 -4.60 2.58 -14.17
N LEU A 50 -5.64 1.90 -14.68
CA LEU A 50 -6.32 0.83 -13.96
C LEU A 50 -5.38 -0.35 -13.66
N GLN A 51 -4.57 -0.79 -14.62
CA GLN A 51 -3.61 -1.87 -14.35
C GLN A 51 -2.59 -1.49 -13.27
N ARG A 52 -2.11 -0.23 -13.26
CA ARG A 52 -1.19 0.26 -12.22
C ARG A 52 -1.83 0.21 -10.83
N ILE A 53 -3.08 0.68 -10.72
CA ILE A 53 -3.86 0.64 -9.47
C ILE A 53 -4.07 -0.82 -9.03
N GLY A 54 -4.43 -1.71 -9.95
CA GLY A 54 -4.62 -3.13 -9.68
C GLY A 54 -3.36 -3.81 -9.12
N VAL A 55 -2.19 -3.56 -9.73
CA VAL A 55 -0.90 -4.04 -9.21
C VAL A 55 -0.64 -3.50 -7.80
N GLY A 56 -0.94 -2.21 -7.55
CA GLY A 56 -0.86 -1.60 -6.22
C GLY A 56 -1.72 -2.33 -5.18
N HIS A 57 -2.95 -2.71 -5.51
CA HIS A 57 -3.81 -3.48 -4.60
C HIS A 57 -3.25 -4.87 -4.27
N VAL A 58 -2.73 -5.59 -5.26
CA VAL A 58 -2.11 -6.90 -5.05
C VAL A 58 -0.89 -6.77 -4.14
N LEU A 59 -0.02 -5.80 -4.43
CA LEU A 59 1.16 -5.53 -3.60
C LEU A 59 0.77 -5.12 -2.17
N SER A 60 -0.27 -4.32 -1.99
CA SER A 60 -0.79 -3.94 -0.67
C SER A 60 -1.24 -5.16 0.14
N ALA A 61 -1.94 -6.12 -0.49
CA ALA A 61 -2.33 -7.36 0.18
C ALA A 61 -1.11 -8.23 0.54
N LEU A 62 -0.12 -8.31 -0.35
CA LEU A 62 1.15 -9.01 -0.08
C LEU A 62 1.92 -8.38 1.08
N VAL A 63 1.98 -7.05 1.17
CA VAL A 63 2.59 -6.33 2.30
C VAL A 63 1.94 -6.73 3.62
N MET A 64 0.61 -6.78 3.67
CA MET A 64 -0.11 -7.19 4.88
C MET A 64 0.21 -8.65 5.24
N GLY A 65 0.33 -9.52 4.25
CA GLY A 65 0.74 -10.91 4.44
C GLY A 65 2.15 -11.03 5.01
N VAL A 66 3.13 -10.32 4.43
CA VAL A 66 4.51 -10.28 4.94
C VAL A 66 4.53 -9.73 6.37
N SER A 67 3.76 -8.67 6.66
CA SER A 67 3.66 -8.10 8.01
C SER A 67 3.08 -9.11 9.02
N ALA A 68 2.06 -9.89 8.62
CA ALA A 68 1.51 -10.96 9.45
C ALA A 68 2.55 -12.04 9.76
N LEU A 69 3.39 -12.41 8.79
CA LEU A 69 4.46 -13.40 8.95
C LEU A 69 5.59 -12.88 9.85
N VAL A 70 6.03 -11.64 9.65
CA VAL A 70 7.05 -10.99 10.49
C VAL A 70 6.56 -10.90 11.94
N GLU A 71 5.30 -10.52 12.14
CA GLU A 71 4.70 -10.44 13.47
C GLU A 71 4.53 -11.82 14.11
N SER A 72 4.10 -12.82 13.34
CA SER A 72 4.03 -14.22 13.81
C SER A 72 5.40 -14.71 14.27
N LYS A 73 6.47 -14.36 13.54
CA LYS A 73 7.85 -14.67 13.94
C LYS A 73 8.25 -13.93 15.21
N ARG A 74 7.94 -12.63 15.32
CA ARG A 74 8.22 -11.82 16.51
C ARG A 74 7.54 -12.40 17.76
N LEU A 75 6.28 -12.80 17.65
CA LEU A 75 5.51 -13.41 18.73
C LEU A 75 6.08 -14.77 19.14
N LYS A 76 6.52 -15.61 18.19
CA LYS A 76 7.20 -16.88 18.49
C LYS A 76 8.49 -16.66 19.29
N VAL A 77 9.31 -15.69 18.89
CA VAL A 77 10.55 -15.34 19.60
C VAL A 77 10.26 -14.74 20.99
N ALA A 78 9.20 -13.96 21.13
CA ALA A 78 8.79 -13.42 22.43
C ALA A 78 8.43 -14.54 23.43
N LYS A 79 7.63 -15.52 22.97
CA LYS A 79 7.22 -16.68 23.77
C LYS A 79 8.38 -17.59 24.14
N SER A 80 9.27 -17.89 23.20
CA SER A 80 10.42 -18.78 23.46
C SER A 80 11.40 -18.23 24.49
N ASN A 81 11.45 -16.90 24.64
CA ASN A 81 12.32 -16.22 25.60
C ASN A 81 11.60 -15.86 26.91
N ASN A 82 10.39 -16.37 27.15
CA ASN A 82 9.56 -16.07 28.33
C ASN A 82 9.40 -14.57 28.62
N LEU A 83 9.42 -13.73 27.57
CA LEU A 83 9.36 -12.26 27.70
C LEU A 83 7.96 -11.76 28.09
N ASP A 84 7.04 -12.68 28.40
CA ASP A 84 5.67 -12.42 28.86
C ASP A 84 5.61 -11.81 30.28
N GLN A 85 6.73 -11.84 31.03
CA GLN A 85 6.80 -11.50 32.46
C GLN A 85 7.55 -10.20 32.82
N GLY A 86 8.21 -9.48 31.90
CA GLY A 86 8.82 -8.19 32.29
C GLY A 86 9.79 -7.52 31.34
N SER A 87 10.29 -8.19 30.30
CA SER A 87 11.17 -7.55 29.31
C SER A 87 10.38 -7.20 28.05
N ASN A 88 10.24 -5.91 27.77
CA ASN A 88 9.48 -5.40 26.61
C ASN A 88 10.23 -5.54 25.27
N ILE A 89 11.53 -5.86 25.27
CA ILE A 89 12.35 -5.87 24.07
C ILE A 89 12.54 -7.30 23.57
N VAL A 90 11.80 -7.65 22.50
CA VAL A 90 12.03 -8.90 21.76
C VAL A 90 13.42 -8.86 21.10
N PRO A 91 14.29 -9.88 21.29
CA PRO A 91 15.63 -9.98 20.71
C PRO A 91 15.54 -10.35 19.23
N MET A 92 14.93 -9.45 18.45
CA MET A 92 14.74 -9.54 17.02
C MET A 92 15.08 -8.17 16.45
N SER A 93 15.99 -8.13 15.49
CA SER A 93 16.42 -6.87 14.87
C SER A 93 15.24 -6.15 14.20
N VAL A 94 15.19 -4.83 14.38
CA VAL A 94 14.25 -3.93 13.70
C VAL A 94 14.35 -4.02 12.18
N LEU A 95 15.47 -4.50 11.63
CA LEU A 95 15.67 -4.66 10.19
C LEU A 95 14.69 -5.65 9.55
N TRP A 96 14.04 -6.52 10.33
CA TRP A 96 12.95 -7.36 9.83
C TRP A 96 11.71 -6.58 9.37
N LEU A 97 11.58 -5.30 9.73
CA LEU A 97 10.55 -4.40 9.20
C LEU A 97 10.92 -3.85 7.82
N VAL A 98 12.19 -3.91 7.41
CA VAL A 98 12.64 -3.33 6.12
C VAL A 98 11.96 -3.99 4.92
N PRO A 99 11.82 -5.34 4.84
CA PRO A 99 11.16 -5.98 3.69
C PRO A 99 9.71 -5.52 3.51
N GLN A 100 8.93 -5.46 4.60
CA GLN A 100 7.54 -4.99 4.53
C GLN A 100 7.47 -3.51 4.16
N LEU A 101 8.34 -2.65 4.71
CA LEU A 101 8.38 -1.22 4.38
C LEU A 101 8.82 -0.96 2.95
N ALA A 102 9.77 -1.74 2.44
CA ALA A 102 10.20 -1.66 1.05
C ALA A 102 9.03 -2.00 0.13
N LEU A 103 8.30 -3.08 0.43
CA LEU A 103 7.12 -3.48 -0.32
C LEU A 103 5.97 -2.45 -0.22
N VAL A 104 5.77 -1.80 0.93
CA VAL A 104 4.84 -0.66 1.07
C VAL A 104 5.21 0.42 0.06
N GLY A 105 6.47 0.86 0.05
CA GLY A 105 6.91 1.93 -0.84
C GLY A 105 6.76 1.58 -2.33
N ILE A 106 7.04 0.33 -2.71
CA ILE A 106 6.81 -0.16 -4.08
C ILE A 106 5.31 -0.15 -4.42
N SER A 107 4.47 -0.63 -3.50
CA SER A 107 3.02 -0.64 -3.66
C SER A 107 2.48 0.78 -3.86
N GLU A 108 2.91 1.73 -3.04
CA GLU A 108 2.53 3.15 -3.12
C GLU A 108 2.98 3.79 -4.44
N ALA A 109 4.18 3.46 -4.91
CA ALA A 109 4.71 3.96 -6.17
C ALA A 109 3.89 3.52 -7.41
N PHE A 110 3.24 2.36 -7.35
CA PHE A 110 2.26 1.96 -8.38
C PHE A 110 0.88 2.59 -8.16
N HIS A 111 0.43 2.60 -6.91
CA HIS A 111 -0.95 2.93 -6.58
C HIS A 111 -1.24 4.44 -6.73
N PHE A 112 -0.41 5.31 -6.13
CA PHE A 112 -0.66 6.76 -6.12
C PHE A 112 -0.63 7.39 -7.51
N PRO A 113 0.44 7.21 -8.33
CA PRO A 113 0.45 7.76 -9.68
C PRO A 113 -0.66 7.19 -10.57
N GLY A 114 -1.02 5.91 -10.37
CA GLY A 114 -2.15 5.27 -11.06
C GLY A 114 -3.49 5.94 -10.74
N GLN A 115 -3.79 6.16 -9.46
CA GLN A 115 -5.00 6.86 -9.02
C GLN A 115 -5.05 8.29 -9.55
N VAL A 116 -3.95 9.03 -9.42
CA VAL A 116 -3.85 10.41 -9.90
C VAL A 116 -4.08 10.48 -11.41
N ALA A 117 -3.44 9.61 -12.19
CA ALA A 117 -3.63 9.55 -13.64
C ALA A 117 -5.07 9.19 -14.04
N PHE A 118 -5.70 8.24 -13.33
CA PHE A 118 -7.10 7.87 -13.57
C PHE A 118 -8.04 9.05 -13.30
N TYR A 119 -7.92 9.70 -12.15
CA TYR A 119 -8.74 10.87 -11.84
C TYR A 119 -8.52 12.00 -12.84
N TYR A 120 -7.28 12.28 -13.21
CA TYR A 120 -7.00 13.33 -14.20
C TYR A 120 -7.56 13.04 -15.60
N GLN A 121 -7.72 11.77 -15.99
CA GLN A 121 -8.32 11.38 -17.27
C GLN A 121 -9.85 11.50 -17.26
N GLU A 122 -10.48 11.27 -16.11
CA GLU A 122 -11.94 11.22 -15.99
C GLU A 122 -12.58 12.53 -15.52
N PHE A 123 -11.85 13.39 -14.79
CA PHE A 123 -12.35 14.72 -14.44
C PHE A 123 -12.21 15.70 -15.61
N LEU A 124 -13.31 16.34 -16.03
CA LEU A 124 -13.30 17.48 -16.96
C LEU A 124 -12.25 18.52 -16.52
N THR A 125 -11.60 19.18 -17.48
CA THR A 125 -10.56 20.19 -17.28
C THR A 125 -10.92 21.27 -16.26
N THR A 126 -12.21 21.59 -16.11
CA THR A 126 -12.76 22.55 -15.14
C THR A 126 -12.75 22.07 -13.68
N LEU A 127 -12.67 20.76 -13.42
CA LEU A 127 -12.74 20.14 -12.09
C LEU A 127 -11.40 19.59 -11.58
N LYS A 128 -10.28 19.86 -12.26
CA LYS A 128 -8.94 19.39 -11.84
C LYS A 128 -8.57 19.77 -10.39
N ASN A 129 -8.99 20.95 -9.92
CA ASN A 129 -8.76 21.37 -8.53
C ASN A 129 -9.63 20.60 -7.52
N MET A 130 -10.75 19.99 -7.93
CA MET A 130 -11.53 19.09 -7.07
C MET A 130 -10.88 17.70 -6.97
N ALA A 131 -10.10 17.26 -7.95
CA ALA A 131 -9.46 15.94 -7.93
C ALA A 131 -8.46 15.78 -6.77
N THR A 132 -7.66 16.81 -6.48
CA THR A 132 -6.73 16.82 -5.34
C THR A 132 -7.47 16.86 -4.00
N ALA A 133 -8.59 17.58 -3.93
CA ALA A 133 -9.47 17.59 -2.76
C ALA A 133 -10.10 16.21 -2.52
N MET A 134 -10.56 15.52 -3.57
CA MET A 134 -11.12 14.17 -3.46
C MET A 134 -10.11 13.15 -2.94
N ILE A 135 -8.86 13.19 -3.39
CA ILE A 135 -7.80 12.31 -2.84
C ILE A 135 -7.63 12.55 -1.34
N SER A 136 -7.61 13.82 -0.92
CA SER A 136 -7.49 14.17 0.50
C SER A 136 -8.67 13.66 1.33
N VAL A 137 -9.90 13.77 0.80
CA VAL A 137 -11.11 13.24 1.44
C VAL A 137 -11.06 11.71 1.55
N ILE A 138 -10.64 11.01 0.49
CA ILE A 138 -10.49 9.55 0.49
C ILE A 138 -9.48 9.11 1.57
N VAL A 139 -8.34 9.79 1.66
CA VAL A 139 -7.32 9.52 2.70
C VAL A 139 -7.90 9.78 4.10
N GLY A 140 -8.65 10.89 4.28
CA GLY A 140 -9.33 11.18 5.54
C GLY A 140 -10.30 10.08 5.95
N VAL A 141 -11.17 9.65 5.04
CA VAL A 141 -12.11 8.53 5.25
C VAL A 141 -11.36 7.25 5.59
N ALA A 142 -10.23 6.96 4.93
CA ALA A 142 -9.41 5.79 5.22
C ALA A 142 -8.84 5.81 6.65
N PHE A 143 -8.43 6.99 7.16
CA PHE A 143 -7.98 7.13 8.56
C PHE A 143 -9.10 6.87 9.56
N TYR A 144 -10.31 7.40 9.31
CA TYR A 144 -11.48 7.11 10.14
C TYR A 144 -11.86 5.63 10.11
N LEU A 145 -11.86 5.01 8.92
CA LEU A 145 -12.15 3.59 8.76
C LEU A 145 -11.13 2.71 9.50
N THR A 146 -9.84 3.07 9.43
CA THR A 146 -8.77 2.38 10.18
C THR A 146 -8.99 2.50 11.69
N THR A 147 -9.37 3.68 12.17
CA THR A 147 -9.67 3.91 13.59
C THR A 147 -10.88 3.10 14.04
N ALA A 148 -11.95 3.07 13.24
CA ALA A 148 -13.14 2.29 13.50
C ALA A 148 -12.83 0.79 13.52
N LEU A 149 -12.05 0.29 12.56
CA LEU A 149 -11.61 -1.11 12.51
C LEU A 149 -10.85 -1.50 13.79
N ILE A 150 -9.88 -0.69 14.20
CA ILE A 150 -9.11 -0.93 15.45
C ILE A 150 -10.05 -0.92 16.66
N GLY A 151 -11.02 0.01 16.70
CA GLY A 151 -12.04 0.06 17.75
C GLY A 151 -12.88 -1.22 17.83
N VAL A 152 -13.37 -1.71 16.70
CA VAL A 152 -14.14 -2.97 16.61
C VAL A 152 -13.30 -4.16 17.05
N VAL A 153 -12.05 -4.26 16.58
CA VAL A 153 -11.14 -5.34 16.95
C VAL A 153 -10.87 -5.32 18.46
N ARG A 154 -10.60 -4.16 19.06
CA ARG A 154 -10.39 -4.02 20.51
C ARG A 154 -11.63 -4.40 21.32
N ARG A 155 -12.83 -4.09 20.83
CA ARG A 155 -14.08 -4.39 21.54
C ARG A 155 -14.47 -5.87 21.44
N THR A 156 -14.20 -6.49 20.29
CA THR A 156 -14.68 -7.85 19.97
C THR A 156 -13.65 -8.92 20.32
N THR A 157 -12.36 -8.58 20.30
CA THR A 157 -11.27 -9.56 20.43
C THR A 157 -10.26 -9.15 21.50
N ASN A 158 -9.61 -10.14 22.09
CA ASN A 158 -8.47 -9.94 22.99
C ASN A 158 -7.13 -9.80 22.22
N TRP A 159 -7.17 -9.44 20.92
CA TRP A 159 -5.96 -9.41 20.08
C TRP A 159 -5.09 -8.19 20.31
N LEU A 160 -5.64 -7.07 20.81
CA LEU A 160 -4.88 -5.86 21.17
C LEU A 160 -4.97 -5.55 22.68
N PRO A 161 -4.35 -6.37 23.55
CA PRO A 161 -4.18 -6.01 24.95
C PRO A 161 -3.14 -4.88 25.09
N GLY A 162 -3.11 -4.21 26.25
CA GLY A 162 -2.14 -3.14 26.51
C GLY A 162 -0.67 -3.56 26.40
N ASN A 163 -0.39 -4.87 26.50
CA ASN A 163 0.94 -5.44 26.26
C ASN A 163 1.02 -6.08 24.87
N ILE A 164 1.81 -5.48 23.98
CA ILE A 164 2.01 -5.93 22.58
C ILE A 164 2.59 -7.34 22.46
N ASN A 165 3.33 -7.84 23.45
CA ASN A 165 3.90 -9.19 23.43
C ASN A 165 2.83 -10.27 23.69
N LYS A 166 1.75 -9.92 24.41
CA LYS A 166 0.60 -10.79 24.65
C LYS A 166 -0.48 -10.68 23.58
N GLY A 167 -0.40 -9.64 22.74
CA GLY A 167 -1.34 -9.41 21.65
C GLY A 167 -1.17 -10.39 20.50
N ARG A 168 -2.25 -10.54 19.74
CA ARG A 168 -2.31 -11.29 18.48
C ARG A 168 -2.43 -10.33 17.32
N LEU A 169 -1.42 -9.46 17.17
CA LEU A 169 -1.37 -8.48 16.08
C LEU A 169 -1.23 -9.17 14.71
N ASP A 170 -0.67 -10.39 14.69
CA ASP A 170 -0.67 -11.31 13.54
C ASP A 170 -2.09 -11.51 12.97
N ASN A 171 -3.08 -11.73 13.82
CA ASN A 171 -4.47 -11.93 13.41
C ASN A 171 -5.08 -10.66 12.79
N VAL A 172 -4.71 -9.47 13.31
CA VAL A 172 -5.18 -8.19 12.77
C VAL A 172 -4.65 -8.00 11.35
N TYR A 173 -3.37 -8.31 11.11
CA TYR A 173 -2.80 -8.29 9.77
C TYR A 173 -3.46 -9.30 8.84
N TRP A 174 -3.80 -10.50 9.31
CA TRP A 174 -4.57 -11.46 8.51
C TRP A 174 -5.96 -10.97 8.14
N VAL A 175 -6.67 -10.29 9.05
CA VAL A 175 -7.95 -9.63 8.73
C VAL A 175 -7.76 -8.58 7.64
N LEU A 176 -6.69 -7.79 7.70
CA LEU A 176 -6.35 -6.83 6.66
C LEU A 176 -5.98 -7.49 5.32
N VAL A 177 -5.34 -8.65 5.32
CA VAL A 177 -5.11 -9.45 4.09
C VAL A 177 -6.43 -9.85 3.47
N VAL A 178 -7.35 -10.45 4.24
CA VAL A 178 -8.66 -10.87 3.74
C VAL A 178 -9.45 -9.66 3.22
N GLY A 179 -9.48 -8.56 3.98
CA GLY A 179 -10.12 -7.32 3.55
C GLY A 179 -9.49 -6.75 2.27
N GLY A 180 -8.17 -6.79 2.14
CA GLY A 180 -7.45 -6.35 0.95
C GLY A 180 -7.76 -7.20 -0.29
N VAL A 181 -7.85 -8.52 -0.15
CA VAL A 181 -8.23 -9.45 -1.23
C VAL A 181 -9.67 -9.22 -1.66
N LEU A 182 -10.60 -9.05 -0.71
CA LEU A 182 -12.00 -8.73 -1.01
C LEU A 182 -12.11 -7.37 -1.73
N ASN A 183 -11.38 -6.36 -1.25
CA ASN A 183 -11.34 -5.05 -1.91
C ASN A 183 -10.77 -5.15 -3.33
N PHE A 184 -9.74 -5.97 -3.55
CA PHE A 184 -9.21 -6.21 -4.89
C PHE A 184 -10.23 -6.91 -5.80
N GLY A 185 -10.98 -7.90 -5.29
CA GLY A 185 -12.06 -8.54 -6.04
C GLY A 185 -13.17 -7.55 -6.43
N TYR A 186 -13.57 -6.68 -5.51
CA TYR A 186 -14.49 -5.58 -5.78
C TYR A 186 -13.94 -4.63 -6.85
N TYR A 187 -12.69 -4.21 -6.71
CA TYR A 187 -12.00 -3.36 -7.69
C TYR A 187 -11.99 -3.97 -9.10
N VAL A 188 -11.65 -5.26 -9.23
CA VAL A 188 -11.66 -5.96 -10.51
C VAL A 188 -13.05 -6.02 -11.12
N THR A 189 -14.08 -6.25 -10.29
CA THR A 189 -15.48 -6.25 -10.74
C THR A 189 -15.88 -4.88 -11.29
N CYS A 190 -15.54 -3.80 -10.57
CA CYS A 190 -15.77 -2.43 -11.04
C CYS A 190 -14.98 -2.14 -12.33
N ALA A 191 -13.70 -2.50 -12.38
CA ALA A 191 -12.83 -2.28 -13.53
C ALA A 191 -13.31 -3.02 -14.78
N TRP A 192 -13.92 -4.20 -14.61
CA TRP A 192 -14.47 -4.97 -15.72
C TRP A 192 -15.80 -4.41 -16.25
N LEU A 193 -16.64 -3.88 -15.36
CA LEU A 193 -17.89 -3.21 -15.72
C LEU A 193 -17.66 -1.79 -16.25
N TYR A 194 -16.48 -1.21 -16.00
CA TYR A 194 -16.15 0.14 -16.39
C TYR A 194 -15.78 0.23 -17.88
N LYS A 195 -16.61 0.94 -18.66
CA LYS A 195 -16.27 1.35 -20.03
C LYS A 195 -15.52 2.69 -19.97
N TYR A 196 -14.32 2.73 -20.57
CA TYR A 196 -13.59 3.98 -20.80
C TYR A 196 -14.43 4.94 -21.67
N GLN A 197 -14.78 6.12 -21.15
CA GLN A 197 -15.61 7.09 -21.89
C GLN A 197 -14.81 7.94 -22.90
N ASN A 198 -13.48 7.99 -22.81
CA ASN A 198 -12.67 9.01 -23.51
C ASN A 198 -11.86 8.52 -24.73
N LEU A 199 -12.20 7.39 -25.34
CA LEU A 199 -11.58 6.96 -26.61
C LEU A 199 -12.46 7.21 -27.85
N GLU A 200 -13.76 7.48 -27.69
CA GLU A 200 -14.68 7.75 -28.82
C GLU A 200 -14.66 9.22 -29.28
N GLY A 201 -14.06 10.13 -28.52
CA GLY A 201 -14.04 11.57 -28.85
C GLY A 201 -12.88 12.04 -29.74
N ALA A 202 -11.86 11.20 -29.97
CA ALA A 202 -10.66 11.59 -30.73
C ALA A 202 -10.64 11.08 -32.17
N GLU A 203 -11.54 10.17 -32.56
CA GLU A 203 -11.65 9.70 -33.95
C GLU A 203 -12.63 10.54 -34.80
N HIS A 204 -13.40 11.45 -34.19
CA HIS A 204 -14.42 12.22 -34.93
C HIS A 204 -14.01 13.65 -35.32
N SER A 205 -12.78 14.08 -35.03
CA SER A 205 -12.29 15.42 -35.44
C SER A 205 -11.39 15.43 -36.68
N ASP A 206 -11.06 14.26 -37.25
CA ASP A 206 -10.22 14.14 -38.45
C ASP A 206 -11.02 13.68 -39.69
N SER A 207 -12.26 14.15 -39.85
CA SER A 207 -12.90 14.15 -41.17
C SER A 207 -12.50 15.44 -41.90
N PRO A 208 -11.74 15.37 -43.01
CA PRO A 208 -11.57 16.52 -43.88
C PRO A 208 -12.95 16.91 -44.41
N SER A 209 -13.34 18.17 -44.22
CA SER A 209 -14.40 18.77 -45.00
C SER A 209 -13.91 18.88 -46.44
N ASP A 210 -14.14 17.84 -47.24
CA ASP A 210 -14.09 17.92 -48.70
C ASP A 210 -15.40 18.51 -49.21
N GLU A 211 -15.23 19.50 -50.10
CA GLU A 211 -16.19 20.25 -50.95
C GLU A 211 -17.01 21.40 -50.33
#